data_AF-A0A2V6M7F4-F1
#
_entry.id   AF-A0A2V6M7F4-F1
#
_cell.length_a   1.000
_cell.length_b   1.000
_cell.length_c   1.000
_cell.angle_alpha   90.00
_cell.angle_beta   90.00
_cell.angle_gamma   90.00
#
_symmetry.space_group_name_H-M   'P 1'
#
loop_
_entity.id
_entity.type
_entity.pdbx_description
1 polymer ?
#
loop_
_entity_poly.entity_id
_entity_poly.type
_entity_poly.pdbx_seq_one_letter_code
_entity_poly.pdbx_strand_id
1 'polypeptide(L)'
;MRKTKDAPKSIVDLGLPHRSPFVFVRELIACEPGISAECATTFPSDDPNVRGPFPRQSTRAGVILTEALAQTAGIAAAAAHAENARPLLCSPRSRG
;
A
#
# COMPACT_ATOMS: atom_id res chain seq x y z
N MET A 1 -3.78 15.25 -18.34
CA MET A 1 -3.02 15.04 -17.09
C MET A 1 -3.55 15.94 -15.99
N ARG A 2 -4.30 15.40 -15.01
CA ARG A 2 -4.55 16.13 -13.77
C ARG A 2 -3.27 16.03 -12.95
N LYS A 3 -2.48 17.10 -12.91
CA LYS A 3 -1.47 17.27 -11.86
C LYS A 3 -2.27 17.50 -10.57
N THR A 4 -2.36 16.49 -9.72
CA THR A 4 -2.95 16.61 -8.39
C THR A 4 -2.17 17.70 -7.65
N LYS A 5 -2.86 18.79 -7.30
CA LYS A 5 -2.26 20.03 -6.81
C LYS A 5 -1.83 19.95 -5.34
N ASP A 6 -2.12 18.83 -4.69
CA ASP A 6 -1.77 18.55 -3.30
C ASP A 6 -1.02 17.22 -3.24
N ALA A 7 0.23 17.25 -2.78
CA ALA A 7 0.95 16.03 -2.44
C ALA A 7 0.21 15.33 -1.29
N PRO A 8 0.02 14.01 -1.33
CA PRO A 8 -0.62 13.26 -0.25
C PRO A 8 0.17 13.47 1.05
N LYS A 9 -0.50 13.95 2.11
CA LYS A 9 0.13 14.20 3.42
C LYS A 9 0.47 12.90 4.16
N SER A 10 -0.20 11.81 3.83
CA SER A 10 0.07 10.46 4.36
C SER A 10 -0.39 9.35 3.40
N ILE A 11 0.13 8.13 3.58
CA ILE A 11 -0.29 6.94 2.81
C ILE A 11 -1.78 6.62 2.97
N VAL A 12 -2.37 7.06 4.09
CA VAL A 12 -3.80 6.89 4.39
C VAL A 12 -4.66 7.71 3.44
N ASP A 13 -4.18 8.90 3.08
CA ASP A 13 -4.88 9.81 2.17
C ASP A 13 -4.88 9.30 0.72
N LEU A 14 -4.09 8.26 0.43
CA LEU A 14 -4.06 7.55 -0.86
C LEU A 14 -5.12 6.44 -0.98
N GLY A 15 -6.07 6.38 -0.04
CA GLY A 15 -7.15 5.39 -0.06
C GLY A 15 -6.76 4.01 0.48
N LEU A 16 -5.61 3.91 1.17
CA LEU A 16 -5.15 2.66 1.77
C LEU A 16 -5.65 2.53 3.24
N PRO A 17 -6.51 1.55 3.56
CA PRO A 17 -7.03 1.38 4.92
C PRO A 17 -6.03 0.71 5.89
N HIS A 18 -4.90 0.20 5.39
CA HIS A 18 -3.87 -0.46 6.18
C HIS A 18 -3.28 0.45 7.25
N ARG A 19 -2.99 -0.12 8.42
CA ARG A 19 -2.38 0.55 9.57
C ARG A 19 -1.28 -0.31 10.16
N SER A 20 -0.44 0.29 11.01
CA SER A 20 0.58 -0.44 11.76
C SER A 20 -0.02 -1.64 12.50
N PRO A 21 0.65 -2.82 12.50
CA PRO A 21 1.98 -3.10 11.93
C PRO A 21 1.95 -3.59 10.47
N PHE A 22 0.81 -3.52 9.78
CA PHE A 22 0.57 -4.14 8.46
C PHE A 22 0.47 -3.12 7.31
N VAL A 23 1.21 -2.02 7.42
CA VAL A 23 1.37 -1.03 6.36
C VAL A 23 2.83 -1.04 5.92
N PHE A 24 3.06 -1.39 4.66
CA PHE A 24 4.41 -1.63 4.14
C PHE A 24 4.83 -0.63 3.09
N VAL A 25 3.91 0.18 2.54
CA VAL A 25 4.28 1.30 1.69
C VAL A 25 4.55 2.53 2.55
N ARG A 26 5.74 3.13 2.40
CA ARG A 26 6.16 4.31 3.19
C ARG A 26 6.22 5.58 2.36
N GLU A 27 6.55 5.46 1.09
CA GLU A 27 6.72 6.60 0.18
C GLU A 27 6.09 6.30 -1.18
N LEU A 28 5.37 7.29 -1.73
CA LEU A 28 4.87 7.27 -3.10
C LEU A 28 5.80 8.12 -3.98
N ILE A 29 6.39 7.49 -4.99
CA ILE A 29 7.32 8.14 -5.93
C ILE A 29 6.55 8.68 -7.13
N ALA A 30 5.70 7.85 -7.73
CA ALA A 30 4.89 8.22 -8.89
C ALA A 30 3.53 7.49 -8.87
N CYS A 31 2.51 8.10 -9.46
CA CYS A 31 1.21 7.45 -9.64
C CYS A 31 0.54 7.95 -10.92
N GLU A 32 0.16 7.02 -11.78
CA GLU A 32 -0.80 7.22 -12.86
C GLU A 32 -2.14 6.60 -12.44
N PRO A 33 -3.17 7.41 -12.13
CA PRO A 33 -4.45 6.94 -11.63
C PRO A 33 -5.06 5.81 -12.47
N GLY A 34 -5.27 4.64 -11.85
CA GLY A 34 -5.85 3.46 -12.49
C GLY A 34 -4.93 2.68 -13.43
N ILE A 35 -3.68 3.12 -13.60
CA ILE A 35 -2.72 2.52 -14.53
C ILE A 35 -1.53 1.95 -13.76
N SER A 36 -0.84 2.78 -12.97
CA SER A 36 0.38 2.38 -12.26
C SER A 36 0.65 3.21 -11.01
N ALA A 37 1.42 2.65 -10.09
CA ALA A 37 2.02 3.38 -8.98
C ALA A 37 3.43 2.84 -8.71
N GLU A 38 4.34 3.74 -8.36
CA GLU A 38 5.70 3.46 -7.95
C GLU A 38 5.85 3.89 -6.49
N CYS A 39 6.25 2.95 -5.64
CA CYS A 39 6.30 3.13 -4.20
C CYS A 39 7.61 2.57 -3.65
N ALA A 40 8.11 3.18 -2.57
CA ALA A 40 9.28 2.73 -1.86
C ALA A 40 8.95 2.29 -0.43
N THR A 41 9.71 1.30 0.02
CA THR A 41 9.72 0.84 1.39
C THR A 41 11.13 0.47 1.82
N THR A 42 11.42 0.73 3.09
CA THR A 42 12.64 0.29 3.76
C THR A 42 12.24 -0.46 5.01
N PHE A 43 12.77 -1.66 5.17
CA PHE A 43 12.56 -2.48 6.34
C PHE A 43 13.81 -2.44 7.22
N PRO A 44 13.71 -1.88 8.43
CA PRO A 44 14.75 -2.03 9.44
C PRO A 44 15.03 -3.51 9.75
N SER A 45 16.28 -3.87 10.04
CA SER A 45 16.63 -5.27 10.36
C SER A 45 16.01 -5.76 11.67
N ASP A 46 15.59 -4.84 12.53
CA ASP A 46 14.89 -5.07 13.79
C ASP A 46 13.36 -5.04 13.65
N ASP A 47 12.82 -4.84 12.43
CA ASP A 47 11.38 -4.83 12.20
C ASP A 47 10.77 -6.19 12.57
N PRO A 48 9.78 -6.23 13.49
CA PRO A 48 9.18 -7.47 13.96
C PRO A 48 8.52 -8.27 12.83
N ASN A 49 8.11 -7.62 11.74
CA ASN A 49 7.56 -8.30 10.57
C ASN A 49 8.65 -9.04 9.77
N VAL A 50 9.91 -8.60 9.86
CA VAL A 50 11.05 -9.23 9.18
C VAL A 50 11.74 -10.27 10.07
N ARG A 51 11.49 -10.22 11.39
CA ARG A 51 12.03 -11.16 12.38
C ARG A 51 11.25 -12.48 12.39
N GLY A 52 11.53 -13.33 11.41
CA GLY A 52 11.13 -14.74 11.48
C GLY A 52 11.95 -15.51 12.54
N PRO A 53 11.48 -16.69 12.98
CA PRO A 53 12.23 -17.57 13.91
C PRO A 53 13.50 -18.18 13.29
N PHE A 54 13.88 -17.80 12.08
CA PHE A 54 14.99 -18.37 11.31
C PHE A 54 16.29 -17.57 11.54
N PRO A 55 17.23 -18.04 12.38
CA PRO A 55 18.33 -17.23 12.90
C PRO A 55 19.42 -16.86 11.89
N ARG A 56 19.33 -17.37 10.65
CA ARG A 56 20.42 -17.28 9.66
C ARG A 56 20.00 -16.90 8.25
N GLN A 57 18.70 -16.71 8.01
CA GLN A 57 18.20 -16.19 6.74
C GLN A 57 17.11 -15.18 7.09
N SER A 58 17.41 -13.88 6.94
CA SER A 58 16.38 -12.86 6.80
C SER A 58 15.74 -13.05 5.42
N THR A 59 15.09 -14.19 5.22
CA THR A 59 14.21 -14.38 4.07
C THR A 59 13.10 -13.38 4.34
N ARG A 60 13.18 -12.18 3.74
CA ARG A 60 12.04 -11.26 3.67
C ARG A 60 10.88 -12.17 3.28
N ALA A 61 9.94 -12.39 4.19
CA ALA A 61 8.94 -13.40 3.97
C ALA A 61 8.28 -13.02 2.64
N GLY A 62 8.32 -13.88 1.61
CA GLY A 62 7.91 -13.49 0.26
C GLY A 62 6.53 -12.82 0.26
N VAL A 63 5.68 -13.26 1.20
CA VAL A 63 4.38 -12.67 1.54
C VAL A 63 4.40 -11.18 1.90
N ILE A 64 5.41 -10.66 2.59
CA ILE A 64 5.52 -9.22 2.92
C ILE A 64 5.85 -8.39 1.68
N LEU A 65 6.74 -8.90 0.82
CA LEU A 65 7.03 -8.24 -0.45
C LEU A 65 5.80 -8.26 -1.37
N THR A 66 5.10 -9.41 -1.44
CA THR A 66 3.84 -9.53 -2.17
C THR A 66 2.77 -8.58 -1.64
N GLU A 67 2.64 -8.46 -0.32
CA GLU A 67 1.70 -7.53 0.30
C GLU A 67 2.07 -6.07 0.02
N ALA A 68 3.34 -5.69 0.07
CA ALA A 68 3.78 -4.34 -0.29
C ALA A 68 3.47 -4.00 -1.76
N LEU A 69 3.63 -4.97 -2.67
CA LEU A 69 3.21 -4.83 -4.07
C LEU A 69 1.68 -4.71 -4.20
N ALA A 70 0.92 -5.50 -3.45
CA ALA A 70 -0.54 -5.42 -3.43
C ALA A 70 -1.03 -4.06 -2.92
N GLN A 71 -0.40 -3.50 -1.88
CA GLN A 71 -0.70 -2.16 -1.38
C GLN A 71 -0.38 -1.07 -2.42
N THR A 72 0.75 -1.22 -3.14
CA THR A 72 1.12 -0.32 -4.24
C THR A 72 0.07 -0.35 -5.36
N ALA A 73 -0.38 -1.54 -5.76
CA ALA A 73 -1.46 -1.69 -6.73
C ALA A 73 -2.80 -1.10 -6.22
N GLY A 74 -3.08 -1.27 -4.92
CA GLY A 74 -4.24 -0.68 -4.26
C GLY A 74 -4.26 0.85 -4.33
N ILE A 75 -3.10 1.50 -4.17
CA ILE A 75 -2.95 2.95 -4.33
C ILE A 75 -3.27 3.38 -5.78
N ALA A 76 -2.71 2.70 -6.78
CA ALA A 76 -3.01 2.99 -8.18
C ALA A 76 -4.50 2.86 -8.50
N ALA A 77 -5.14 1.80 -8.00
CA ALA A 77 -6.57 1.56 -8.18
C ALA A 77 -7.44 2.58 -7.44
N ALA A 78 -7.10 2.93 -6.19
CA ALA A 78 -7.83 3.92 -5.41
C ALA A 78 -7.76 5.31 -6.05
N ALA A 79 -6.60 5.70 -6.60
CA ALA A 79 -6.43 6.97 -7.29
C ALA A 79 -7.32 7.13 -8.54
N ALA A 80 -7.73 6.02 -9.17
CA ALA A 80 -8.64 6.04 -10.31
C ALA A 80 -10.07 6.51 -9.96
N HIS A 81 -10.43 6.42 -8.68
CA HIS A 81 -11.76 6.68 -8.18
C HIS A 81 -11.80 8.01 -7.42
N ALA A 82 -12.71 8.91 -7.83
CA ALA A 82 -13.05 10.09 -7.03
C ALA A 82 -13.59 9.65 -5.67
N GLU A 83 -13.30 10.42 -4.62
CA GLU A 83 -13.40 10.18 -3.17
C GLU A 83 -14.63 9.39 -2.62
N ASN A 84 -15.67 9.17 -3.44
CA ASN A 84 -16.89 8.44 -3.12
C ASN A 84 -17.00 7.03 -3.74
N ALA A 85 -16.14 6.65 -4.66
CA ALA A 85 -16.14 5.31 -5.25
C ALA A 85 -15.23 4.39 -4.44
N ARG A 86 -15.77 3.81 -3.37
CA ARG A 86 -15.10 2.77 -2.59
C ARG A 86 -14.77 1.62 -3.55
N PRO A 87 -13.50 1.28 -3.79
CA PRO A 87 -13.17 0.13 -4.62
C PRO A 87 -13.82 -1.11 -4.00
N LEU A 88 -14.45 -1.95 -4.83
CA LEU A 88 -15.28 -3.08 -4.39
C LEU A 88 -14.54 -4.06 -3.47
N LEU A 89 -13.21 -4.07 -3.50
CA LEU A 89 -12.36 -4.83 -2.59
C LEU A 89 -12.49 -4.40 -1.11
N CYS A 90 -12.87 -3.15 -0.85
CA CYS A 90 -13.04 -2.54 0.48
C CYS A 90 -14.50 -2.18 0.81
N SER A 91 -15.46 -2.58 -0.02
CA SER A 91 -16.88 -2.44 0.32
C SER A 91 -17.29 -3.59 1.25
N PRO A 92 -17.86 -3.35 2.44
CA PRO A 92 -18.59 -4.40 3.11
C PRO A 92 -19.70 -4.78 2.14
N ARG A 93 -19.64 -6.00 1.57
CA ARG A 93 -20.75 -6.54 0.77
C ARG A 93 -22.00 -6.33 1.61
N SER A 94 -22.88 -5.43 1.18
CA SER A 94 -24.21 -5.30 1.78
C SER A 94 -24.85 -6.66 1.60
N ARG A 95 -24.86 -7.46 2.68
CA ARG A 95 -25.66 -8.67 2.70
C ARG A 95 -27.10 -8.20 2.55
N GLY A 96 -27.77 -8.75 1.55
CA GLY A 96 -29.21 -8.62 1.40
C GLY A 96 -29.96 -9.21 2.59
#